data_AF-A0A3D4CKT9-F1
#
_entry.id   AF-A0A3D4CKT9-F1
#
_cell.length_a   1.000
_cell.length_b   1.000
_cell.length_c   1.000
_cell.angle_alpha   90.00
_cell.angle_beta   90.00
_cell.angle_gamma   90.00
#
_symmetry.space_group_name_H-M   'P 1'
#
loop_
_entity.id
_entity.type
_entity.pdbx_description
1 polymer ?
#
loop_
_entity_poly.entity_id
_entity_poly.type
_entity_poly.pdbx_seq_one_letter_code
_entity_poly.pdbx_strand_id
1 'polypeptide(L)'
;MFEATTLNLLKIPLKSLENKDKIKYKNIFIDIEKKYIEDIEKLGYINDITESLKHINFKDITIKELLTRNPEEIIKNTYNDYIKSNFSDHFFEIANEKSFKSLINKLKDELNEKLLKEKVKIEFNKRKYNKSKHPYLYYNIYNILNPKLKKVEDKQDFFGKPTNLTVSGQLEAELAALALSKVYTFGPTFRAENSNTTRHLAEFWMIEPEIAFADLDDDMDLAEDLLKYCIGYVLENCKDDLQFLSKRQQDEEKQKPQNERSMELFEKLNFILKEPFERLTYTEAIEILRNSKPNKKGKFQYPVEGFGTDLQSEHERYLVEKHFKKPVILTDYPAEIKAFYMRLNEDGKTVRAMDILFPGIGEIVGGSQREERYEVLLEKVKQFNIPEEELWWYLDTRKFGTAPHSGFGLGFERLVQFVTGMGNIRDVIPFPRTPKNAEF
;
A
#
# COMPACT_ATOMS: atom_id res chain seq x y z
N MET A 1 49.41 11.63 -19.78
CA MET A 1 50.79 11.72 -20.31
C MET A 1 51.85 11.74 -19.19
N PHE A 2 51.54 11.19 -18.01
CA PHE A 2 52.48 10.68 -17.00
C PHE A 2 51.79 9.41 -16.47
N GLU A 3 52.54 8.30 -16.32
CA GLU A 3 52.08 6.92 -16.04
C GLU A 3 51.67 6.04 -17.23
N ALA A 4 51.99 6.46 -18.46
CA ALA A 4 52.44 5.52 -19.49
C ALA A 4 53.95 5.18 -19.35
N THR A 5 54.58 5.60 -18.25
CA THR A 5 56.06 5.65 -18.11
C THR A 5 56.59 5.14 -16.77
N THR A 6 55.89 4.20 -16.12
CA THR A 6 56.42 3.53 -14.91
C THR A 6 56.59 2.02 -15.08
N LEU A 7 56.02 1.43 -16.15
CA LEU A 7 56.26 0.03 -16.54
C LEU A 7 57.27 -0.15 -17.69
N ASN A 8 57.81 0.95 -18.23
CA ASN A 8 58.81 0.92 -19.30
C ASN A 8 60.26 1.19 -18.85
N LEU A 9 60.49 1.45 -17.55
CA LEU A 9 61.77 1.98 -17.05
C LEU A 9 62.67 1.00 -16.30
N LEU A 10 62.36 -0.29 -16.28
CA LEU A 10 63.33 -1.27 -15.77
C LEU A 10 63.81 -2.32 -16.75
N LYS A 11 63.08 -2.71 -17.82
CA LYS A 11 63.53 -3.70 -18.84
C LYS A 11 64.40 -4.86 -18.29
N ILE A 12 64.21 -5.27 -17.04
CA ILE A 12 64.85 -6.43 -16.44
C ILE A 12 63.82 -7.54 -16.56
N PRO A 13 64.11 -8.62 -17.30
CA PRO A 13 63.25 -9.78 -17.30
C PRO A 13 63.13 -10.28 -15.85
N LEU A 14 61.91 -10.34 -15.29
CA LEU A 14 61.62 -10.94 -13.97
C LEU A 14 62.16 -12.38 -13.83
N LYS A 15 62.62 -13.00 -14.92
CA LYS A 15 63.34 -14.28 -14.95
C LYS A 15 64.78 -14.21 -14.43
N SER A 16 65.41 -13.03 -14.27
CA SER A 16 66.82 -12.91 -13.84
C SER A 16 67.03 -12.46 -12.39
N LEU A 17 65.98 -12.38 -11.56
CA LEU A 17 66.09 -12.03 -10.13
C LEU A 17 65.99 -13.29 -9.25
N GLU A 18 66.92 -13.44 -8.32
CA GLU A 18 66.91 -14.51 -7.31
C GLU A 18 65.66 -14.40 -6.40
N ASN A 19 65.17 -15.54 -5.91
CA ASN A 19 63.87 -15.65 -5.23
C ASN A 19 63.69 -14.74 -3.99
N LYS A 20 64.77 -14.31 -3.33
CA LYS A 20 64.69 -13.42 -2.17
C LYS A 20 64.27 -11.99 -2.52
N ASP A 21 64.64 -11.48 -3.70
CA ASP A 21 64.30 -10.12 -4.10
C ASP A 21 62.85 -10.01 -4.60
N LYS A 22 62.32 -11.08 -5.21
CA LYS A 22 60.90 -11.14 -5.65
C LYS A 22 59.92 -11.00 -4.49
N ILE A 23 60.23 -11.57 -3.33
CA ILE A 23 59.37 -11.47 -2.13
C ILE A 23 59.41 -10.05 -1.56
N LYS A 24 60.58 -9.41 -1.56
CA LYS A 24 60.74 -8.03 -1.07
C LYS A 24 59.96 -7.03 -1.93
N TYR A 25 60.01 -7.14 -3.26
CA TYR A 25 59.26 -6.25 -4.15
C TYR A 25 57.75 -6.52 -4.16
N LYS A 26 57.32 -7.79 -3.97
CA LYS A 26 55.90 -8.13 -3.81
C LYS A 26 55.29 -7.51 -2.56
N ASN A 27 56.00 -7.54 -1.44
CA ASN A 27 55.52 -6.94 -0.19
C ASN A 27 55.46 -5.39 -0.28
N ILE A 28 56.42 -4.77 -0.97
CA ILE A 28 56.40 -3.32 -1.22
C ILE A 28 55.20 -2.91 -2.11
N PHE A 29 54.84 -3.72 -3.11
CA PHE A 29 53.66 -3.47 -3.94
C PHE A 29 52.36 -3.61 -3.14
N ILE A 30 52.26 -4.62 -2.28
CA ILE A 30 51.10 -4.82 -1.40
C ILE A 30 50.94 -3.66 -0.40
N ASP A 31 52.04 -3.14 0.13
CA ASP A 31 52.01 -2.00 1.06
C ASP A 31 51.66 -0.68 0.34
N ILE A 32 52.06 -0.50 -0.93
CA ILE A 32 51.65 0.63 -1.77
C ILE A 32 50.16 0.53 -2.12
N GLU A 33 49.66 -0.65 -2.47
CA GLU A 33 48.24 -0.88 -2.74
C GLU A 33 47.35 -0.64 -1.52
N LYS A 34 47.75 -1.14 -0.34
CA LYS A 34 47.01 -0.88 0.91
C LYS A 34 46.93 0.61 1.23
N LYS A 35 48.03 1.34 1.01
CA LYS A 35 48.07 2.79 1.22
C LYS A 35 47.18 3.52 0.21
N TYR A 36 47.13 3.05 -1.05
CA TYR A 36 46.26 3.60 -2.08
C TYR A 36 44.77 3.37 -1.78
N ILE A 37 44.42 2.20 -1.23
CA ILE A 37 43.05 1.88 -0.78
C ILE A 37 42.66 2.74 0.43
N GLU A 38 43.55 2.90 1.43
CA GLU A 38 43.34 3.81 2.56
C GLU A 38 43.17 5.27 2.11
N ASP A 39 43.89 5.69 1.06
CA ASP A 39 43.79 7.03 0.49
C ASP A 39 42.47 7.19 -0.32
N ILE A 40 41.98 6.16 -1.02
CA ILE A 40 40.66 6.14 -1.68
C ILE A 40 39.52 6.21 -0.65
N GLU A 41 39.63 5.48 0.47
CA GLU A 41 38.67 5.55 1.57
C GLU A 41 38.65 6.93 2.24
N LYS A 42 39.81 7.58 2.39
CA LYS A 42 39.92 8.95 2.91
C LYS A 42 39.42 10.02 1.95
N LEU A 43 39.45 9.77 0.64
CA LEU A 43 39.03 10.73 -0.40
C LEU A 43 37.51 10.72 -0.68
N GLY A 44 36.71 9.90 0.01
CA GLY A 44 35.24 9.95 -0.09
C GLY A 44 34.65 9.26 -1.33
N TYR A 45 35.46 8.58 -2.14
CA TYR A 45 35.02 7.90 -3.38
C TYR A 45 33.96 6.81 -3.13
N ILE A 46 33.90 6.20 -1.93
CA ILE A 46 32.84 5.24 -1.57
C ILE A 46 31.45 5.92 -1.55
N ASN A 47 31.37 7.18 -1.14
CA ASN A 47 30.13 7.94 -1.19
C ASN A 47 29.75 8.25 -2.64
N ASP A 48 30.69 8.61 -3.51
CA ASP A 48 30.45 8.86 -4.94
C ASP A 48 30.02 7.59 -5.70
N ILE A 49 30.54 6.42 -5.31
CA ILE A 49 30.10 5.13 -5.85
C ILE A 49 28.68 4.82 -5.38
N THR A 50 28.39 5.02 -4.08
CA THR A 50 27.04 4.83 -3.54
C THR A 50 26.04 5.76 -4.25
N GLU A 51 26.44 6.99 -4.55
CA GLU A 51 25.65 7.95 -5.33
C GLU A 51 25.46 7.49 -6.78
N SER A 52 26.52 6.99 -7.42
CA SER A 52 26.47 6.47 -8.79
C SER A 52 25.59 5.21 -8.91
N LEU A 53 25.59 4.34 -7.90
CA LEU A 53 24.75 3.13 -7.87
C LEU A 53 23.26 3.44 -7.70
N LYS A 54 22.89 4.65 -7.21
CA LYS A 54 21.49 5.13 -7.24
C LYS A 54 20.98 5.34 -8.66
N HIS A 55 21.86 5.45 -9.66
CA HIS A 55 21.50 5.65 -11.06
C HIS A 55 21.36 4.34 -11.86
N ILE A 56 21.52 3.16 -11.23
CA ILE A 56 21.22 1.88 -11.89
C ILE A 56 19.73 1.87 -12.26
N ASN A 57 19.46 1.82 -13.55
CA ASN A 57 18.11 1.89 -14.08
C ASN A 57 17.43 0.51 -14.05
N PHE A 58 16.74 0.17 -12.96
CA PHE A 58 15.96 -1.06 -12.84
C PHE A 58 14.63 -1.02 -13.62
N LYS A 59 14.36 0.03 -14.42
CA LYS A 59 13.12 0.17 -15.21
C LYS A 59 12.96 -0.91 -16.28
N ASP A 60 14.04 -1.55 -16.70
CA ASP A 60 14.02 -2.58 -17.74
C ASP A 60 13.68 -3.98 -17.20
N ILE A 61 13.52 -4.15 -15.88
CA ILE A 61 13.01 -5.41 -15.32
C ILE A 61 11.56 -5.62 -15.78
N THR A 62 11.36 -6.62 -16.62
CA THR A 62 10.06 -6.94 -17.18
C THR A 62 9.17 -7.60 -16.12
N ILE A 63 7.85 -7.40 -16.24
CA ILE A 63 6.87 -8.11 -15.38
C ILE A 63 7.03 -9.63 -15.53
N LYS A 64 7.37 -10.11 -16.73
CA LYS A 64 7.60 -11.54 -17.00
C LYS A 64 8.76 -12.10 -16.16
N GLU A 65 9.84 -11.36 -16.00
CA GLU A 65 10.98 -11.77 -15.15
C GLU A 65 10.58 -11.80 -13.67
N LEU A 66 9.86 -10.79 -13.18
CA LEU A 66 9.37 -10.75 -11.80
C LEU A 66 8.39 -11.89 -11.46
N LEU A 67 7.62 -12.36 -12.44
CA LEU A 67 6.68 -13.46 -12.26
C LEU A 67 7.34 -14.84 -12.27
N THR A 68 8.57 -14.96 -12.75
CA THR A 68 9.22 -16.27 -13.03
C THR A 68 10.51 -16.51 -12.26
N ARG A 69 11.08 -15.50 -11.60
CA ARG A 69 12.35 -15.59 -10.87
C ARG A 69 12.27 -14.86 -9.52
N ASN A 70 13.17 -15.22 -8.59
CA ASN A 70 13.28 -14.55 -7.30
C ASN A 70 13.79 -13.10 -7.50
N PRO A 71 13.14 -12.07 -6.93
CA PRO A 71 13.61 -10.68 -6.98
C PRO A 71 15.07 -10.48 -6.57
N GLU A 72 15.57 -11.21 -5.58
CA GLU A 72 17.00 -11.18 -5.18
C GLU A 72 17.93 -11.55 -6.33
N GLU A 73 17.58 -12.60 -7.06
CA GLU A 73 18.38 -13.12 -8.15
C GLU A 73 18.41 -12.13 -9.31
N ILE A 74 17.27 -11.47 -9.58
CA ILE A 74 17.17 -10.41 -10.59
C ILE A 74 18.06 -9.23 -10.20
N ILE A 75 17.90 -8.68 -8.98
CA ILE A 75 18.69 -7.54 -8.49
C ILE A 75 20.19 -7.88 -8.53
N LYS A 76 20.56 -9.08 -8.08
CA LYS A 76 21.95 -9.53 -8.04
C LYS A 76 22.55 -9.66 -9.42
N ASN A 77 21.82 -10.22 -10.38
CA ASN A 77 22.30 -10.34 -11.75
C ASN A 77 22.43 -8.96 -12.41
N THR A 78 21.41 -8.10 -12.31
CA THR A 78 21.45 -6.73 -12.86
C THR A 78 22.58 -5.90 -12.25
N TYR A 79 22.79 -5.99 -10.93
CA TYR A 79 23.90 -5.33 -10.26
C TYR A 79 25.25 -5.87 -10.74
N ASN A 80 25.43 -7.19 -10.79
CA ASN A 80 26.67 -7.81 -11.25
C ASN A 80 26.98 -7.43 -12.70
N ASP A 81 25.98 -7.38 -13.57
CA ASP A 81 26.14 -6.98 -14.96
C ASP A 81 26.53 -5.49 -15.06
N TYR A 82 25.92 -4.62 -14.27
CA TYR A 82 26.28 -3.20 -14.22
C TYR A 82 27.70 -2.98 -13.71
N ILE A 83 28.10 -3.64 -12.62
CA ILE A 83 29.45 -3.50 -12.07
C ILE A 83 30.49 -4.01 -13.06
N LYS A 84 30.28 -5.20 -13.64
CA LYS A 84 31.17 -5.77 -14.67
C LYS A 84 31.30 -4.89 -15.90
N SER A 85 30.23 -4.19 -16.28
CA SER A 85 30.22 -3.34 -17.48
C SER A 85 30.87 -1.97 -17.25
N ASN A 86 30.95 -1.49 -16.01
CA ASN A 86 31.36 -0.11 -15.71
C ASN A 86 32.59 0.02 -14.79
N PHE A 87 33.04 -1.06 -14.15
CA PHE A 87 34.17 -1.06 -13.21
C PHE A 87 35.14 -2.22 -13.47
N SER A 88 36.38 -2.11 -12.99
CA SER A 88 37.40 -3.15 -13.14
C SER A 88 37.14 -4.36 -12.23
N ASP A 89 37.68 -5.53 -12.58
CA ASP A 89 37.52 -6.78 -11.82
C ASP A 89 37.91 -6.66 -10.34
N HIS A 90 38.89 -5.81 -10.02
CA HIS A 90 39.33 -5.57 -8.63
C HIS A 90 38.33 -4.72 -7.83
N PHE A 91 37.59 -3.84 -8.50
CA PHE A 91 36.51 -3.04 -7.90
C PHE A 91 35.28 -3.89 -7.56
N PHE A 92 35.06 -4.97 -8.33
CA PHE A 92 33.99 -5.94 -8.08
C PHE A 92 34.12 -6.61 -6.71
N GLU A 93 35.33 -6.85 -6.22
CA GLU A 93 35.54 -7.47 -4.90
C GLU A 93 35.25 -6.50 -3.73
N ILE A 94 35.55 -5.20 -3.89
CA ILE A 94 35.42 -4.19 -2.83
C ILE A 94 33.97 -3.70 -2.67
N ALA A 95 33.24 -3.52 -3.77
CA ALA A 95 31.85 -3.01 -3.73
C ALA A 95 30.83 -4.03 -3.18
N ASN A 96 31.24 -5.27 -2.91
CA ASN A 96 30.34 -6.43 -2.91
C ASN A 96 29.58 -6.70 -1.60
N GLU A 97 29.94 -6.10 -0.46
CA GLU A 97 29.32 -6.52 0.82
C GLU A 97 28.41 -5.50 1.51
N LYS A 98 28.79 -4.23 1.62
CA LYS A 98 28.02 -3.27 2.45
C LYS A 98 27.04 -2.42 1.64
N SER A 99 27.52 -1.77 0.59
CA SER A 99 26.72 -0.92 -0.32
C SER A 99 25.69 -1.75 -1.09
N PHE A 100 26.09 -2.95 -1.56
CA PHE A 100 25.20 -3.87 -2.25
C PHE A 100 24.05 -4.41 -1.37
N LYS A 101 24.31 -4.77 -0.10
CA LYS A 101 23.25 -5.23 0.82
C LYS A 101 22.22 -4.13 1.12
N SER A 102 22.67 -2.89 1.29
CA SER A 102 21.78 -1.75 1.52
C SER A 102 20.90 -1.47 0.30
N LEU A 103 21.50 -1.47 -0.90
CA LEU A 103 20.79 -1.28 -2.17
C LEU A 103 19.80 -2.42 -2.47
N ILE A 104 20.20 -3.68 -2.22
CA ILE A 104 19.34 -4.86 -2.35
C ILE A 104 18.08 -4.70 -1.50
N ASN A 105 18.23 -4.37 -0.22
CA ASN A 105 17.07 -4.31 0.69
C ASN A 105 16.05 -3.26 0.24
N LYS A 106 16.52 -2.08 -0.19
CA LYS A 106 15.62 -1.03 -0.71
C LYS A 106 14.91 -1.44 -1.99
N LEU A 107 15.62 -2.05 -2.94
CA LEU A 107 15.05 -2.45 -4.23
C LEU A 107 14.14 -3.68 -4.13
N LYS A 108 14.42 -4.59 -3.20
CA LYS A 108 13.57 -5.74 -2.91
C LYS A 108 12.18 -5.30 -2.51
N ASP A 109 12.08 -4.35 -1.58
CA ASP A 109 10.78 -3.87 -1.10
C ASP A 109 9.97 -3.27 -2.25
N GLU A 110 10.59 -2.45 -3.11
CA GLU A 110 9.96 -1.90 -4.32
C GLU A 110 9.53 -2.99 -5.33
N LEU A 111 10.37 -4.02 -5.55
CA LEU A 111 10.08 -5.12 -6.47
C LEU A 111 9.00 -6.06 -5.93
N ASN A 112 9.00 -6.33 -4.62
CA ASN A 112 7.99 -7.11 -3.93
C ASN A 112 6.64 -6.38 -3.94
N GLU A 113 6.63 -5.06 -3.70
CA GLU A 113 5.45 -4.22 -3.85
C GLU A 113 4.92 -4.30 -5.29
N LYS A 114 5.79 -4.11 -6.30
CA LYS A 114 5.44 -4.23 -7.73
C LYS A 114 4.88 -5.62 -8.06
N LEU A 115 5.47 -6.68 -7.52
CA LEU A 115 5.02 -8.06 -7.73
C LEU A 115 3.63 -8.29 -7.11
N LEU A 116 3.40 -7.80 -5.89
CA LEU A 116 2.09 -7.88 -5.24
C LEU A 116 1.03 -7.12 -6.05
N LYS A 117 1.36 -5.91 -6.54
CA LYS A 117 0.48 -5.15 -7.44
C LYS A 117 0.12 -5.93 -8.70
N GLU A 118 1.09 -6.61 -9.33
CA GLU A 118 0.83 -7.45 -10.50
C GLU A 118 -0.01 -8.70 -10.16
N LYS A 119 0.18 -9.30 -8.99
CA LYS A 119 -0.58 -10.49 -8.59
C LYS A 119 -2.04 -10.17 -8.28
N VAL A 120 -2.32 -9.02 -7.69
CA VAL A 120 -3.69 -8.49 -7.57
C VAL A 120 -4.33 -8.39 -8.95
N LYS A 121 -3.63 -7.82 -9.95
CA LYS A 121 -4.15 -7.72 -11.33
C LYS A 121 -4.40 -9.11 -11.94
N ILE A 122 -3.49 -10.06 -11.74
CA ILE A 122 -3.64 -11.43 -12.24
C ILE A 122 -4.88 -12.11 -11.64
N GLU A 123 -5.14 -11.93 -10.35
CA GLU A 123 -6.29 -12.53 -9.68
C GLU A 123 -7.61 -11.96 -10.21
N PHE A 124 -7.69 -10.64 -10.36
CA PHE A 124 -8.84 -10.00 -11.02
C PHE A 124 -9.04 -10.50 -12.47
N ASN A 125 -7.96 -10.62 -13.24
CA ASN A 125 -8.03 -11.13 -14.61
C ASN A 125 -8.52 -12.60 -14.67
N LYS A 126 -8.09 -13.47 -13.74
CA LYS A 126 -8.59 -14.85 -13.63
C LYS A 126 -10.09 -14.89 -13.36
N ARG A 127 -10.58 -13.96 -12.53
CA ARG A 127 -12.01 -13.79 -12.20
C ARG A 127 -12.79 -13.01 -13.28
N LYS A 128 -12.16 -12.72 -14.42
CA LYS A 128 -12.72 -12.00 -15.59
C LYS A 128 -13.16 -10.57 -15.30
N TYR A 129 -12.45 -9.87 -14.40
CA TYR A 129 -12.63 -8.43 -14.21
C TYR A 129 -11.93 -7.63 -15.30
N ASN A 130 -12.56 -6.55 -15.74
CA ASN A 130 -11.96 -5.58 -16.65
C ASN A 130 -11.26 -4.47 -15.85
N LYS A 131 -10.00 -4.18 -16.18
CA LYS A 131 -9.30 -3.06 -15.56
C LYS A 131 -9.88 -1.74 -16.08
N SER A 132 -10.51 -0.95 -15.20
CA SER A 132 -10.94 0.41 -15.51
C SER A 132 -9.83 1.39 -15.16
N LYS A 133 -9.54 2.34 -16.05
CA LYS A 133 -8.67 3.49 -15.74
C LYS A 133 -9.58 4.68 -15.45
N HIS A 134 -9.56 5.12 -14.20
CA HIS A 134 -10.26 6.32 -13.78
C HIS A 134 -9.44 7.60 -14.08
N PRO A 135 -10.03 8.72 -14.48
CA PRO A 135 -9.33 10.01 -14.50
C PRO A 135 -8.87 10.48 -13.11
N TYR A 136 -7.59 10.80 -12.94
CA TYR A 136 -7.06 11.28 -11.65
C TYR A 136 -7.53 12.69 -11.28
N LEU A 137 -7.91 13.47 -12.28
CA LEU A 137 -8.42 14.82 -12.14
C LEU A 137 -9.94 14.80 -12.32
N TYR A 138 -10.63 15.41 -11.37
CA TYR A 138 -12.08 15.38 -11.28
C TYR A 138 -12.71 16.76 -11.28
N TYR A 139 -13.89 16.84 -11.90
CA TYR A 139 -14.77 17.98 -11.72
C TYR A 139 -15.60 17.79 -10.44
N ASN A 140 -15.07 18.37 -9.37
CA ASN A 140 -15.84 19.04 -8.35
C ASN A 140 -16.85 18.29 -7.44
N ILE A 141 -16.61 17.05 -7.00
CA ILE A 141 -17.35 16.52 -5.83
C ILE A 141 -16.79 17.08 -4.50
N TYR A 142 -15.47 17.33 -4.42
CA TYR A 142 -14.82 17.73 -3.16
C TYR A 142 -15.12 19.16 -2.70
N ASN A 143 -15.27 20.15 -3.61
CA ASN A 143 -15.63 21.51 -3.20
C ASN A 143 -17.12 21.64 -2.82
N ILE A 144 -17.97 20.72 -3.29
CA ILE A 144 -19.40 20.70 -2.93
C ILE A 144 -19.57 20.33 -1.45
N LEU A 145 -18.75 19.40 -0.94
CA LEU A 145 -18.76 19.00 0.47
C LEU A 145 -18.04 19.99 1.41
N ASN A 146 -17.33 21.00 0.87
CA ASN A 146 -16.59 22.01 1.65
C ASN A 146 -16.83 23.44 1.10
N PRO A 147 -17.96 24.08 1.43
CA PRO A 147 -18.37 25.38 0.87
C PRO A 147 -17.47 26.58 1.25
N LYS A 148 -16.41 26.36 2.05
CA LYS A 148 -15.45 27.41 2.44
C LYS A 148 -14.35 27.67 1.40
N LEU A 149 -14.24 26.82 0.36
CA LEU A 149 -13.29 27.03 -0.73
C LEU A 149 -13.92 28.01 -1.74
N LYS A 150 -13.32 29.20 -1.89
CA LYS A 150 -13.77 30.23 -2.84
C LYS A 150 -13.83 29.63 -4.25
N LYS A 151 -15.00 29.66 -4.89
CA LYS A 151 -15.15 29.48 -6.35
C LYS A 151 -14.37 30.59 -7.05
N VAL A 152 -13.19 30.27 -7.57
CA VAL A 152 -12.55 31.08 -8.61
C VAL A 152 -12.94 30.42 -9.92
N GLU A 153 -13.93 30.98 -10.60
CA GLU A 153 -14.27 30.56 -11.97
C GLU A 153 -13.20 31.11 -12.91
N ASP A 154 -12.09 30.39 -13.01
CA ASP A 154 -11.05 30.72 -13.97
C ASP A 154 -11.30 29.97 -15.28
N LYS A 155 -11.97 30.63 -16.24
CA LYS A 155 -12.13 30.08 -17.60
C LYS A 155 -10.80 29.94 -18.35
N GLN A 156 -9.70 30.47 -17.81
CA GLN A 156 -8.34 30.28 -18.31
C GLN A 156 -7.64 29.08 -17.67
N ASP A 157 -8.26 28.40 -16.70
CA ASP A 157 -7.78 27.10 -16.23
C ASP A 157 -7.65 26.13 -17.42
N PHE A 158 -6.68 25.23 -17.39
CA PHE A 158 -6.39 24.27 -18.45
C PHE A 158 -7.63 23.47 -18.88
N PHE A 159 -8.50 23.12 -17.93
CA PHE A 159 -9.73 22.37 -18.20
C PHE A 159 -10.97 23.27 -18.41
N GLY A 160 -10.79 24.59 -18.44
CA GLY A 160 -11.85 25.59 -18.55
C GLY A 160 -12.79 25.63 -17.34
N LYS A 161 -12.44 24.96 -16.25
CA LYS A 161 -13.20 24.85 -15.01
C LYS A 161 -12.29 24.41 -13.84
N PRO A 162 -12.64 24.71 -12.57
CA PRO A 162 -11.87 24.22 -11.42
C PRO A 162 -11.82 22.69 -11.37
N THR A 163 -10.63 22.11 -11.24
CA THR A 163 -10.43 20.65 -11.11
C THR A 163 -9.70 20.29 -9.82
N ASN A 164 -10.04 19.14 -9.24
CA ASN A 164 -9.43 18.61 -8.02
C ASN A 164 -8.84 17.21 -8.26
N LEU A 165 -7.95 16.77 -7.37
CA LEU A 165 -7.51 15.39 -7.33
C LEU A 165 -8.60 14.50 -6.73
N THR A 166 -8.79 13.31 -7.29
CA THR A 166 -9.85 12.40 -6.85
C THR A 166 -9.55 11.75 -5.50
N VAL A 167 -10.60 11.56 -4.69
CA VAL A 167 -10.56 10.80 -3.43
C VAL A 167 -10.87 9.32 -3.62
N SER A 168 -11.47 8.94 -4.76
CA SER A 168 -11.90 7.59 -5.12
C SER A 168 -12.31 7.53 -6.61
N GLY A 169 -12.10 6.41 -7.29
CA GLY A 169 -12.60 6.18 -8.65
C GLY A 169 -13.94 5.45 -8.73
N GLN A 170 -14.67 5.35 -7.60
CA GLN A 170 -15.86 4.50 -7.46
C GLN A 170 -16.99 4.86 -8.43
N LEU A 171 -17.37 6.14 -8.55
CA LEU A 171 -18.61 6.51 -9.25
C LEU A 171 -18.57 6.16 -10.74
N GLU A 172 -17.38 6.17 -11.34
CA GLU A 172 -17.15 5.82 -12.74
C GLU A 172 -16.79 4.34 -12.87
N ALA A 173 -16.28 3.71 -11.81
CA ALA A 173 -16.24 2.26 -11.72
C ALA A 173 -17.67 1.69 -11.77
N GLU A 174 -18.67 2.33 -11.16
CA GLU A 174 -20.09 1.97 -11.29
C GLU A 174 -20.57 2.06 -12.74
N LEU A 175 -20.27 3.16 -13.44
CA LEU A 175 -20.58 3.29 -14.86
C LEU A 175 -19.96 2.15 -15.68
N ALA A 176 -18.69 1.84 -15.43
CA ALA A 176 -17.98 0.79 -16.14
C ALA A 176 -18.49 -0.61 -15.77
N ALA A 177 -18.88 -0.85 -14.51
CA ALA A 177 -19.47 -2.10 -14.04
C ALA A 177 -20.81 -2.38 -14.72
N LEU A 178 -21.66 -1.37 -14.87
CA LEU A 178 -22.94 -1.52 -15.57
C LEU A 178 -22.77 -1.83 -17.06
N ALA A 179 -21.64 -1.46 -17.67
CA ALA A 179 -21.31 -1.80 -19.05
C ALA A 179 -20.56 -3.14 -19.21
N LEU A 180 -19.67 -3.47 -18.27
CA LEU A 180 -18.70 -4.57 -18.39
C LEU A 180 -18.89 -5.69 -17.36
N SER A 181 -19.95 -5.60 -16.56
CA SER A 181 -20.32 -6.44 -15.42
C SER A 181 -19.35 -6.45 -14.23
N LYS A 182 -18.04 -6.56 -14.46
CA LYS A 182 -17.04 -6.66 -13.40
C LYS A 182 -15.85 -5.78 -13.75
N VAL A 183 -15.55 -4.80 -12.91
CA VAL A 183 -14.42 -3.89 -13.11
C VAL A 183 -13.64 -3.69 -11.82
N TYR A 184 -12.40 -3.24 -11.95
CA TYR A 184 -11.64 -2.73 -10.81
C TYR A 184 -10.77 -1.56 -11.21
N THR A 185 -10.59 -0.62 -10.29
CA THR A 185 -9.55 0.41 -10.37
C THR A 185 -8.32 -0.04 -9.57
N PHE A 186 -7.15 0.43 -9.97
CA PHE A 186 -5.96 0.40 -9.13
C PHE A 186 -5.12 1.63 -9.45
N GLY A 187 -5.24 2.65 -8.62
CA GLY A 187 -4.62 3.96 -8.86
C GLY A 187 -4.46 4.80 -7.60
N PRO A 188 -3.68 5.90 -7.68
CA PRO A 188 -3.56 6.87 -6.61
C PRO A 188 -4.87 7.60 -6.35
N THR A 189 -5.11 7.89 -5.08
CA THR A 189 -6.19 8.72 -4.55
C THR A 189 -5.61 9.67 -3.51
N PHE A 190 -6.31 10.77 -3.27
CA PHE A 190 -5.75 11.88 -2.49
C PHE A 190 -6.72 12.33 -1.41
N ARG A 191 -6.21 12.67 -0.23
CA ARG A 191 -6.98 13.26 0.87
C ARG A 191 -6.27 14.50 1.40
N ALA A 192 -6.98 15.62 1.42
CA ALA A 192 -6.46 16.91 1.88
C ALA A 192 -6.80 17.21 3.35
N GLU A 193 -7.11 16.19 4.14
CA GLU A 193 -7.35 16.32 5.57
C GLU A 193 -6.06 16.67 6.30
N ASN A 194 -6.11 17.61 7.25
CA ASN A 194 -4.95 17.98 8.07
C ASN A 194 -4.74 16.95 9.21
N SER A 195 -4.56 15.69 8.83
CA SER A 195 -4.38 14.54 9.73
C SER A 195 -2.93 14.08 9.69
N ASN A 196 -2.19 14.27 10.78
CA ASN A 196 -0.80 13.82 10.91
C ASN A 196 -0.70 12.69 11.94
N THR A 197 -1.09 11.49 11.52
CA THR A 197 -1.07 10.28 12.37
C THR A 197 -0.22 9.18 11.74
N THR A 198 0.02 8.07 12.43
CA THR A 198 0.78 6.92 11.92
C THR A 198 0.03 6.07 10.87
N ARG A 199 -1.23 6.43 10.57
CA ARG A 199 -2.16 5.64 9.73
C ARG A 199 -2.70 6.38 8.51
N HIS A 200 -2.35 7.66 8.33
CA HIS A 200 -2.90 8.50 7.27
C HIS A 200 -1.80 9.02 6.34
N LEU A 201 -2.12 9.05 5.05
CA LEU A 201 -1.34 9.64 3.96
C LEU A 201 -2.23 10.62 3.18
N ALA A 202 -1.64 11.66 2.62
CA ALA A 202 -2.32 12.59 1.72
C ALA A 202 -2.43 12.04 0.28
N GLU A 203 -1.53 11.12 -0.10
CA GLU A 203 -1.52 10.37 -1.36
C GLU A 203 -1.30 8.90 -1.05
N PHE A 204 -2.18 8.03 -1.56
CA PHE A 204 -2.14 6.58 -1.33
C PHE A 204 -2.84 5.85 -2.48
N TRP A 205 -2.60 4.56 -2.61
CA TRP A 205 -3.17 3.75 -3.69
C TRP A 205 -4.40 2.99 -3.22
N MET A 206 -5.46 3.04 -4.03
CA MET A 206 -6.71 2.32 -3.80
C MET A 206 -6.89 1.22 -4.83
N ILE A 207 -7.38 0.08 -4.37
CA ILE A 207 -7.92 -0.99 -5.21
C ILE A 207 -9.43 -0.98 -5.02
N GLU A 208 -10.19 -0.71 -6.09
CA GLU A 208 -11.64 -0.50 -6.00
C GLU A 208 -12.37 -1.39 -7.02
N PRO A 209 -12.72 -2.65 -6.68
CA PRO A 209 -13.60 -3.45 -7.50
C PRO A 209 -15.05 -2.98 -7.42
N GLU A 210 -15.75 -3.10 -8.54
CA GLU A 210 -17.19 -2.83 -8.67
C GLU A 210 -17.84 -3.92 -9.53
N ILE A 211 -18.98 -4.44 -9.08
CA ILE A 211 -19.61 -5.65 -9.60
C ILE A 211 -21.09 -5.38 -9.85
N ALA A 212 -21.53 -5.48 -11.11
CA ALA A 212 -22.94 -5.50 -11.46
C ALA A 212 -23.58 -6.84 -11.10
N PHE A 213 -24.88 -6.79 -10.78
CA PHE A 213 -25.69 -7.92 -10.32
C PHE A 213 -25.23 -8.53 -9.00
N ALA A 214 -24.55 -7.74 -8.16
CA ALA A 214 -24.04 -8.15 -6.86
C ALA A 214 -24.70 -7.36 -5.73
N ASP A 215 -25.05 -8.04 -4.65
CA ASP A 215 -25.49 -7.38 -3.41
C ASP A 215 -24.34 -7.29 -2.38
N LEU A 216 -24.66 -6.81 -1.16
CA LEU A 216 -23.66 -6.66 -0.10
C LEU A 216 -23.02 -7.99 0.31
N ASP A 217 -23.74 -9.11 0.24
CA ASP A 217 -23.20 -10.42 0.62
C ASP A 217 -22.16 -10.89 -0.39
N ASP A 218 -22.42 -10.69 -1.69
CA ASP A 218 -21.45 -10.93 -2.76
C ASP A 218 -20.19 -10.04 -2.60
N ASP A 219 -20.37 -8.79 -2.17
CA ASP A 219 -19.29 -7.83 -1.94
C ASP A 219 -18.40 -8.25 -0.76
N MET A 220 -19.03 -8.68 0.35
CA MET A 220 -18.35 -9.25 1.51
C MET A 220 -17.55 -10.50 1.16
N ASP A 221 -18.14 -11.42 0.39
CA ASP A 221 -17.47 -12.64 -0.09
C ASP A 221 -16.22 -12.29 -0.92
N LEU A 222 -16.35 -11.35 -1.86
CA LEU A 222 -15.22 -10.93 -2.69
C LEU A 222 -14.10 -10.29 -1.85
N ALA A 223 -14.45 -9.43 -0.90
CA ALA A 223 -13.49 -8.73 -0.08
C ALA A 223 -12.70 -9.70 0.83
N GLU A 224 -13.39 -10.66 1.46
CA GLU A 224 -12.76 -11.71 2.25
C GLU A 224 -11.83 -12.58 1.38
N ASP A 225 -12.31 -13.03 0.23
CA ASP A 225 -11.55 -13.82 -0.74
C ASP A 225 -10.26 -13.11 -1.20
N LEU A 226 -10.37 -11.83 -1.57
CA LEU A 226 -9.25 -11.05 -2.08
C LEU A 226 -8.18 -10.88 -1.00
N LEU A 227 -8.60 -10.54 0.23
CA LEU A 227 -7.68 -10.39 1.37
C LEU A 227 -6.97 -11.70 1.69
N LYS A 228 -7.72 -12.82 1.78
CA LYS A 228 -7.16 -14.16 2.03
C LYS A 228 -6.21 -14.58 0.91
N TYR A 229 -6.56 -14.33 -0.34
CA TYR A 229 -5.69 -14.61 -1.47
C TYR A 229 -4.38 -13.83 -1.40
N CYS A 230 -4.44 -12.51 -1.18
CA CYS A 230 -3.23 -11.67 -1.09
C CYS A 230 -2.33 -12.10 0.07
N ILE A 231 -2.89 -12.37 1.25
CA ILE A 231 -2.13 -12.80 2.43
C ILE A 231 -1.53 -14.20 2.22
N GLY A 232 -2.31 -15.14 1.68
CA GLY A 232 -1.85 -16.49 1.36
C GLY A 232 -0.70 -16.47 0.35
N TYR A 233 -0.83 -15.62 -0.68
CA TYR A 233 0.23 -15.44 -1.67
C TYR A 233 1.53 -14.94 -1.04
N VAL A 234 1.47 -13.93 -0.17
CA VAL A 234 2.66 -13.38 0.51
C VAL A 234 3.29 -14.44 1.44
N LEU A 235 2.50 -15.20 2.20
CA LEU A 235 2.99 -16.28 3.05
C LEU A 235 3.70 -17.40 2.26
N GLU A 236 3.20 -17.71 1.06
CA GLU A 236 3.78 -18.76 0.22
C GLU A 236 5.06 -18.30 -0.49
N ASN A 237 5.08 -17.05 -0.98
CA ASN A 237 6.08 -16.59 -1.95
C ASN A 237 7.14 -15.64 -1.37
N CYS A 238 6.93 -15.06 -0.18
CA CYS A 238 7.82 -14.06 0.43
C CYS A 238 8.39 -14.52 1.78
N LYS A 239 8.68 -15.82 1.93
CA LYS A 239 9.05 -16.42 3.23
C LYS A 239 10.28 -15.80 3.88
N ASP A 240 11.34 -15.56 3.11
CA ASP A 240 12.60 -15.04 3.65
C ASP A 240 12.43 -13.60 4.15
N ASP A 241 11.76 -12.75 3.38
CA ASP A 241 11.44 -11.37 3.77
C ASP A 241 10.48 -11.36 4.99
N LEU A 242 9.47 -12.24 5.02
CA LEU A 242 8.58 -12.36 6.17
C LEU A 242 9.30 -12.85 7.43
N GLN A 243 10.29 -13.75 7.32
CA GLN A 243 11.11 -14.17 8.45
C GLN A 243 11.92 -13.00 9.00
N PHE A 244 12.52 -12.20 8.12
CA PHE A 244 13.23 -10.99 8.51
C PHE A 244 12.29 -10.00 9.21
N LEU A 245 11.13 -9.71 8.62
CA LEU A 245 10.13 -8.78 9.15
C LEU A 245 9.50 -9.26 10.47
N SER A 246 9.24 -10.57 10.60
CA SER A 246 8.80 -11.17 11.87
C SER A 246 9.85 -10.98 12.95
N LYS A 247 11.12 -11.27 12.68
CA LYS A 247 12.20 -11.03 13.65
C LYS A 247 12.32 -9.56 14.04
N ARG A 248 12.24 -8.65 13.06
CA ARG A 248 12.22 -7.19 13.27
C ARG A 248 11.08 -6.79 14.21
N GLN A 249 9.87 -7.29 13.95
CA GLN A 249 8.70 -7.02 14.80
C GLN A 249 8.92 -7.57 16.22
N GLN A 250 9.39 -8.81 16.38
CA GLN A 250 9.68 -9.40 17.70
C GLN A 250 10.65 -8.54 18.51
N ASP A 251 11.71 -8.03 17.88
CA ASP A 251 12.70 -7.19 18.55
C ASP A 251 12.13 -5.82 18.94
N GLU A 252 11.23 -5.25 18.15
CA GLU A 252 10.49 -4.03 18.49
C GLU A 252 9.51 -4.27 19.66
N GLU A 253 8.75 -5.36 19.62
CA GLU A 253 7.74 -5.70 20.63
C GLU A 253 8.37 -6.04 22.00
N LYS A 254 9.61 -6.55 22.03
CA LYS A 254 10.36 -6.76 23.29
C LYS A 254 10.58 -5.45 24.06
N GLN A 255 10.66 -4.32 23.37
CA GLN A 255 10.85 -3.00 23.98
C GLN A 255 9.53 -2.40 24.51
N LYS A 256 8.38 -2.94 24.09
CA LYS A 256 7.05 -2.47 24.51
C LYS A 256 6.58 -3.16 25.81
N PRO A 257 5.78 -2.47 26.65
CA PRO A 257 5.06 -3.07 27.76
C PRO A 257 4.18 -4.26 27.31
N GLN A 258 4.05 -5.29 28.14
CA GLN A 258 3.33 -6.52 27.78
C GLN A 258 1.87 -6.28 27.34
N ASN A 259 1.22 -5.27 27.89
CA ASN A 259 -0.16 -4.86 27.56
C ASN A 259 -0.30 -4.12 26.23
N GLU A 260 0.81 -3.68 25.65
CA GLU A 260 0.87 -2.96 24.36
C GLU A 260 1.41 -3.85 23.24
N ARG A 261 1.79 -5.09 23.56
CA ARG A 261 2.37 -6.00 22.58
C ARG A 261 1.35 -6.47 21.56
N SER A 262 1.79 -6.49 20.31
CA SER A 262 1.01 -6.99 19.17
C SER A 262 1.16 -8.50 19.00
N MET A 263 0.22 -9.10 18.27
CA MET A 263 0.34 -10.49 17.81
C MET A 263 1.55 -10.65 16.87
N GLU A 264 2.21 -11.80 16.96
CA GLU A 264 3.36 -12.13 16.10
C GLU A 264 2.98 -12.13 14.62
N LEU A 265 3.88 -11.70 13.72
CA LEU A 265 3.55 -11.50 12.30
C LEU A 265 2.94 -12.76 11.67
N PHE A 266 3.63 -13.90 11.76
CA PHE A 266 3.14 -15.14 11.16
C PHE A 266 1.84 -15.62 11.81
N GLU A 267 1.69 -15.47 13.13
CA GLU A 267 0.45 -15.82 13.83
C GLU A 267 -0.70 -14.97 13.30
N LYS A 268 -0.48 -13.65 13.18
CA LYS A 268 -1.44 -12.68 12.67
C LYS A 268 -1.87 -12.97 11.23
N LEU A 269 -0.94 -13.30 10.34
CA LEU A 269 -1.27 -13.63 8.95
C LEU A 269 -2.03 -14.95 8.85
N ASN A 270 -1.59 -15.99 9.57
CA ASN A 270 -2.29 -17.28 9.60
C ASN A 270 -3.67 -17.18 10.25
N PHE A 271 -3.84 -16.28 11.23
CA PHE A 271 -5.11 -16.00 11.87
C PHE A 271 -6.16 -15.52 10.87
N ILE A 272 -5.79 -14.63 9.94
CA ILE A 272 -6.70 -14.19 8.86
C ILE A 272 -7.09 -15.34 7.93
N LEU A 273 -6.16 -16.24 7.61
CA LEU A 273 -6.42 -17.33 6.65
C LEU A 273 -7.27 -18.46 7.23
N LYS A 274 -7.17 -18.72 8.54
CA LYS A 274 -7.81 -19.87 9.19
C LYS A 274 -9.29 -19.69 9.46
N GLU A 275 -9.68 -18.50 9.87
CA GLU A 275 -11.04 -18.24 10.35
C GLU A 275 -11.91 -17.63 9.24
N PRO A 276 -13.20 -18.01 9.11
CA PRO A 276 -14.15 -17.20 8.36
C PRO A 276 -14.32 -15.85 9.07
N PHE A 277 -14.58 -14.79 8.29
CA PHE A 277 -14.80 -13.48 8.90
C PHE A 277 -16.18 -13.45 9.55
N GLU A 278 -16.26 -12.91 10.76
CA GLU A 278 -17.52 -12.78 11.49
C GLU A 278 -18.34 -11.64 10.89
N ARG A 279 -19.56 -11.90 10.41
CA ARG A 279 -20.47 -10.86 9.92
C ARG A 279 -21.33 -10.37 11.07
N LEU A 280 -21.33 -9.06 11.32
CA LEU A 280 -21.98 -8.46 12.47
C LEU A 280 -22.61 -7.14 12.06
N THR A 281 -23.90 -6.96 12.32
CA THR A 281 -24.53 -5.67 12.06
C THR A 281 -23.99 -4.62 13.03
N TYR A 282 -23.96 -3.36 12.61
CA TYR A 282 -23.60 -2.23 13.45
C TYR A 282 -24.42 -2.19 14.75
N THR A 283 -25.72 -2.49 14.65
CA THR A 283 -26.63 -2.53 15.80
C THR A 283 -26.18 -3.57 16.83
N GLU A 284 -25.87 -4.79 16.40
CA GLU A 284 -25.36 -5.84 17.29
C GLU A 284 -23.99 -5.49 17.86
N ALA A 285 -23.10 -4.88 17.06
CA ALA A 285 -21.80 -4.42 17.50
C ALA A 285 -21.92 -3.38 18.64
N ILE A 286 -22.81 -2.41 18.48
CA ILE A 286 -23.11 -1.41 19.52
C ILE A 286 -23.66 -2.06 20.78
N GLU A 287 -24.57 -3.03 20.65
CA GLU A 287 -25.12 -3.75 21.81
C GLU A 287 -24.03 -4.53 22.57
N ILE A 288 -23.14 -5.22 21.84
CA ILE A 288 -21.99 -5.93 22.41
C ILE A 288 -21.07 -4.96 23.14
N LEU A 289 -20.69 -3.87 22.49
CA LEU A 289 -19.77 -2.87 23.04
C LEU A 289 -20.37 -2.17 24.26
N ARG A 290 -21.62 -1.75 24.17
CA ARG A 290 -22.35 -1.12 25.27
C ARG A 290 -22.42 -2.03 26.49
N ASN A 291 -22.64 -3.33 26.27
CA ASN A 291 -22.73 -4.32 27.33
C ASN A 291 -21.39 -4.87 27.83
N SER A 292 -20.29 -4.54 27.15
CA SER A 292 -18.95 -5.01 27.47
C SER A 292 -18.46 -4.53 28.84
N LYS A 293 -17.65 -5.37 29.50
CA LYS A 293 -17.01 -4.99 30.78
C LYS A 293 -16.15 -3.72 30.65
N PRO A 294 -15.37 -3.51 29.57
CA PRO A 294 -14.61 -2.27 29.38
C PRO A 294 -15.51 -1.02 29.36
N ASN A 295 -16.61 -1.03 28.60
CA ASN A 295 -17.52 0.12 28.55
C ASN A 295 -18.19 0.39 29.90
N LYS A 296 -18.75 -0.65 30.53
CA LYS A 296 -19.43 -0.54 31.85
C LYS A 296 -18.50 -0.08 32.98
N LYS A 297 -17.19 -0.25 32.83
CA LYS A 297 -16.18 0.17 33.81
C LYS A 297 -15.45 1.45 33.41
N GLY A 298 -15.88 2.15 32.35
CA GLY A 298 -15.24 3.37 31.87
C GLY A 298 -13.77 3.16 31.46
N LYS A 299 -13.45 1.98 30.92
CA LYS A 299 -12.09 1.66 30.45
C LYS A 299 -11.83 2.03 29.00
N PHE A 300 -12.89 2.15 28.19
CA PHE A 300 -12.74 2.77 26.88
C PHE A 300 -12.51 4.26 27.06
N GLN A 301 -11.63 4.82 26.25
CA GLN A 301 -11.38 6.26 26.23
C GLN A 301 -12.62 7.00 25.71
N TYR A 302 -13.32 6.41 24.74
CA TYR A 302 -14.54 6.91 24.14
C TYR A 302 -15.72 6.02 24.57
N PRO A 303 -16.69 6.53 25.34
CA PRO A 303 -17.82 5.71 25.79
C PRO A 303 -18.73 5.34 24.61
N VAL A 304 -19.26 4.12 24.63
CA VAL A 304 -20.31 3.68 23.68
C VAL A 304 -21.67 3.87 24.32
N GLU A 305 -22.39 4.90 23.87
CA GLU A 305 -23.66 5.34 24.45
C GLU A 305 -24.87 4.60 23.84
N GLY A 306 -24.85 4.32 22.54
CA GLY A 306 -25.93 3.65 21.83
C GLY A 306 -25.86 3.80 20.31
N PHE A 307 -26.97 3.49 19.63
CA PHE A 307 -27.08 3.58 18.17
C PHE A 307 -26.75 5.00 17.68
N GLY A 308 -25.97 5.10 16.61
CA GLY A 308 -25.44 6.36 16.08
C GLY A 308 -24.05 6.75 16.63
N THR A 309 -23.52 6.01 17.61
CA THR A 309 -22.13 6.17 18.05
C THR A 309 -21.16 5.76 16.94
N ASP A 310 -20.26 6.65 16.54
CA ASP A 310 -19.17 6.32 15.62
C ASP A 310 -18.11 5.46 16.31
N LEU A 311 -17.78 4.31 15.71
CA LEU A 311 -16.87 3.35 16.33
C LEU A 311 -15.44 3.86 16.24
N GLN A 312 -14.76 3.87 17.39
CA GLN A 312 -13.35 4.23 17.47
C GLN A 312 -12.49 2.98 17.34
N SER A 313 -11.22 3.16 16.98
CA SER A 313 -10.28 2.05 16.78
C SER A 313 -10.17 1.13 18.00
N GLU A 314 -10.34 1.62 19.23
CA GLU A 314 -10.38 0.77 20.43
C GLU A 314 -11.60 -0.16 20.49
N HIS A 315 -12.75 0.26 19.94
CA HIS A 315 -13.98 -0.53 19.86
C HIS A 315 -13.84 -1.62 18.81
N GLU A 316 -13.36 -1.26 17.62
CA GLU A 316 -13.05 -2.20 16.53
C GLU A 316 -12.09 -3.29 16.99
N ARG A 317 -10.98 -2.88 17.63
CA ARG A 317 -9.99 -3.81 18.18
C ARG A 317 -10.58 -4.68 19.28
N TYR A 318 -11.49 -4.17 20.11
CA TYR A 318 -12.16 -4.99 21.11
C TYR A 318 -13.00 -6.10 20.48
N LEU A 319 -13.78 -5.78 19.43
CA LEU A 319 -14.59 -6.76 18.71
C LEU A 319 -13.71 -7.86 18.12
N VAL A 320 -12.66 -7.48 17.40
CA VAL A 320 -11.76 -8.42 16.72
C VAL A 320 -10.89 -9.20 17.70
N GLU A 321 -10.17 -8.54 18.60
CA GLU A 321 -9.09 -9.14 19.41
C GLU A 321 -9.59 -9.78 20.71
N LYS A 322 -10.74 -9.33 21.25
CA LYS A 322 -11.23 -9.76 22.57
C LYS A 322 -12.56 -10.48 22.53
N HIS A 323 -13.53 -9.99 21.76
CA HIS A 323 -14.87 -10.56 21.73
C HIS A 323 -14.95 -11.78 20.80
N PHE A 324 -14.72 -11.58 19.51
CA PHE A 324 -14.85 -12.65 18.51
C PHE A 324 -13.58 -13.47 18.36
N LYS A 325 -12.41 -12.83 18.50
CA LYS A 325 -11.11 -13.46 18.17
C LYS A 325 -11.12 -14.00 16.74
N LYS A 326 -11.69 -13.21 15.83
CA LYS A 326 -11.75 -13.41 14.38
C LYS A 326 -11.76 -12.04 13.71
N PRO A 327 -11.35 -11.90 12.43
CA PRO A 327 -11.66 -10.72 11.64
C PRO A 327 -13.18 -10.51 11.62
N VAL A 328 -13.63 -9.25 11.63
CA VAL A 328 -15.05 -8.91 11.69
C VAL A 328 -15.41 -8.07 10.49
N ILE A 329 -16.52 -8.37 9.83
CA ILE A 329 -17.17 -7.50 8.84
C ILE A 329 -18.36 -6.84 9.54
N LEU A 330 -18.26 -5.53 9.76
CA LEU A 330 -19.37 -4.75 10.28
C LEU A 330 -20.29 -4.33 9.14
N THR A 331 -21.60 -4.53 9.27
CA THR A 331 -22.58 -4.21 8.23
C THR A 331 -23.69 -3.27 8.70
N ASP A 332 -24.49 -2.75 7.78
CA ASP A 332 -25.75 -2.05 8.07
C ASP A 332 -25.59 -0.84 9.02
N TYR A 333 -24.67 0.06 8.64
CA TYR A 333 -24.37 1.27 9.39
C TYR A 333 -25.53 2.28 9.34
N PRO A 334 -25.63 3.20 10.33
CA PRO A 334 -26.58 4.30 10.29
C PRO A 334 -26.39 5.16 9.03
N ALA A 335 -27.49 5.48 8.35
CA ALA A 335 -27.46 6.22 7.08
C ALA A 335 -26.83 7.61 7.22
N GLU A 336 -27.00 8.26 8.38
CA GLU A 336 -26.59 9.64 8.66
C GLU A 336 -25.06 9.83 8.68
N ILE A 337 -24.29 8.76 8.90
CA ILE A 337 -22.82 8.80 9.02
C ILE A 337 -22.10 8.15 7.83
N LYS A 338 -22.84 7.77 6.80
CA LYS A 338 -22.32 7.09 5.61
C LYS A 338 -22.68 7.87 4.33
N ALA A 339 -22.09 7.49 3.20
CA ALA A 339 -22.18 8.27 1.97
C ALA A 339 -23.56 8.14 1.26
N PHE A 340 -23.92 9.18 0.49
CA PHE A 340 -25.19 9.28 -0.23
C PHE A 340 -25.47 8.12 -1.22
N TYR A 341 -24.41 7.51 -1.77
CA TYR A 341 -24.53 6.45 -2.78
C TYR A 341 -24.85 5.07 -2.20
N MET A 342 -24.77 4.89 -0.87
CA MET A 342 -24.98 3.57 -0.25
C MET A 342 -26.47 3.23 -0.22
N ARG A 343 -26.85 1.99 -0.56
CA ARG A 343 -28.26 1.58 -0.64
C ARG A 343 -28.96 1.68 0.71
N LEU A 344 -30.11 2.36 0.76
CA LEU A 344 -30.93 2.45 1.98
C LEU A 344 -31.60 1.09 2.26
N ASN A 345 -31.48 0.63 3.50
CA ASN A 345 -32.17 -0.56 3.98
C ASN A 345 -33.68 -0.35 4.11
N GLU A 346 -34.41 -1.46 4.19
CA GLU A 346 -35.87 -1.45 4.33
C GLU A 346 -36.33 -0.81 5.65
N ASP A 347 -35.45 -0.75 6.65
CA ASP A 347 -35.70 -0.09 7.94
C ASP A 347 -35.73 1.45 7.84
N GLY A 348 -35.29 2.02 6.72
CA GLY A 348 -35.19 3.46 6.50
C GLY A 348 -34.16 4.18 7.38
N LYS A 349 -33.33 3.46 8.13
CA LYS A 349 -32.39 4.01 9.13
C LYS A 349 -30.95 3.64 8.84
N THR A 350 -30.72 2.47 8.25
CA THR A 350 -29.39 1.95 7.96
C THR A 350 -29.14 1.89 6.46
N VAL A 351 -27.86 1.77 6.08
CA VAL A 351 -27.45 1.56 4.69
C VAL A 351 -26.66 0.26 4.56
N ARG A 352 -26.76 -0.40 3.41
CA ARG A 352 -26.01 -1.61 3.05
C ARG A 352 -24.51 -1.32 2.86
N ALA A 353 -23.86 -0.89 3.93
CA ALA A 353 -22.43 -0.65 4.01
C ALA A 353 -21.74 -1.83 4.69
N MET A 354 -20.46 -2.03 4.40
CA MET A 354 -19.60 -2.94 5.13
C MET A 354 -18.24 -2.31 5.42
N ASP A 355 -17.68 -2.61 6.59
CA ASP A 355 -16.28 -2.32 6.92
C ASP A 355 -15.62 -3.62 7.44
N ILE A 356 -14.46 -4.01 6.89
CA ILE A 356 -13.69 -5.18 7.37
C ILE A 356 -12.66 -4.71 8.38
N LEU A 357 -12.71 -5.31 9.58
CA LEU A 357 -11.84 -5.01 10.71
C LEU A 357 -10.82 -6.11 10.94
N PHE A 358 -9.55 -5.73 10.91
CA PHE A 358 -8.41 -6.59 11.19
C PHE A 358 -7.77 -6.27 12.55
N PRO A 359 -7.09 -7.25 13.17
CA PRO A 359 -6.43 -7.05 14.45
C PRO A 359 -5.32 -5.99 14.34
N GLY A 360 -5.23 -5.10 15.33
CA GLY A 360 -4.27 -4.01 15.41
C GLY A 360 -4.57 -2.81 14.50
N ILE A 361 -4.77 -3.04 13.20
CA ILE A 361 -4.93 -1.97 12.21
C ILE A 361 -6.35 -1.37 12.17
N GLY A 362 -7.37 -2.14 12.59
CA GLY A 362 -8.77 -1.75 12.46
C GLY A 362 -9.27 -1.96 11.02
N GLU A 363 -10.04 -1.01 10.52
CA GLU A 363 -10.58 -1.01 9.15
C GLU A 363 -9.49 -1.21 8.07
N ILE A 364 -9.64 -2.24 7.23
CA ILE A 364 -8.80 -2.52 6.06
C ILE A 364 -9.53 -2.33 4.72
N VAL A 365 -10.84 -2.58 4.70
CA VAL A 365 -11.72 -2.45 3.54
C VAL A 365 -13.00 -1.74 3.97
N GLY A 366 -13.46 -0.80 3.16
CA GLY A 366 -14.79 -0.19 3.29
C GLY A 366 -15.54 -0.31 1.97
N GLY A 367 -16.81 -0.72 2.02
CA GLY A 367 -17.62 -1.00 0.83
C GLY A 367 -19.11 -0.85 1.07
N SER A 368 -19.90 -1.02 0.02
CA SER A 368 -21.36 -0.99 0.12
C SER A 368 -22.03 -1.51 -1.14
N GLN A 369 -23.24 -2.00 -0.99
CA GLN A 369 -24.19 -2.04 -2.09
C GLN A 369 -24.62 -0.63 -2.46
N ARG A 370 -24.67 -0.33 -3.75
CA ARG A 370 -25.00 1.01 -4.27
C ARG A 370 -26.49 1.20 -4.39
N GLU A 371 -26.97 2.43 -4.19
CA GLU A 371 -28.38 2.79 -4.35
C GLU A 371 -28.74 2.79 -5.83
N GLU A 372 -29.38 1.72 -6.28
CA GLU A 372 -29.80 1.48 -7.66
C GLU A 372 -31.16 2.12 -7.98
N ARG A 373 -31.94 2.53 -6.96
CA ARG A 373 -33.27 3.11 -7.17
C ARG A 373 -33.14 4.61 -7.40
N TYR A 374 -33.50 5.06 -8.60
CA TYR A 374 -33.35 6.45 -9.02
C TYR A 374 -33.94 7.47 -8.03
N GLU A 375 -35.20 7.29 -7.62
CA GLU A 375 -35.88 8.24 -6.72
C GLU A 375 -35.22 8.31 -5.34
N VAL A 376 -34.79 7.17 -4.79
CA VAL A 376 -34.11 7.13 -3.49
C VAL A 376 -32.74 7.78 -3.57
N LEU A 377 -31.97 7.52 -4.64
CA LEU A 377 -30.69 8.17 -4.86
C LEU A 377 -30.85 9.68 -5.02
N LEU A 378 -31.86 10.12 -5.76
CA LEU A 378 -32.16 11.54 -5.96
C LEU A 378 -32.50 12.25 -4.64
N GLU A 379 -33.31 11.62 -3.78
CA GLU A 379 -33.59 12.13 -2.45
C GLU A 379 -32.32 12.26 -1.60
N LYS A 380 -31.42 11.26 -1.64
CA LYS A 380 -30.13 11.32 -0.93
C LYS A 380 -29.22 12.42 -1.48
N VAL A 381 -29.11 12.57 -2.79
CA VAL A 381 -28.35 13.66 -3.43
C VAL A 381 -28.81 15.02 -2.90
N LYS A 382 -30.13 15.23 -2.78
CA LYS A 382 -30.72 16.45 -2.18
C LYS A 382 -30.38 16.59 -0.69
N GLN A 383 -30.50 15.51 0.09
CA GLN A 383 -30.19 15.53 1.53
C GLN A 383 -28.71 15.89 1.82
N PHE A 384 -27.80 15.42 0.97
CA PHE A 384 -26.37 15.72 1.07
C PHE A 384 -25.99 17.08 0.45
N ASN A 385 -26.97 17.87 -0.02
CA ASN A 385 -26.79 19.16 -0.68
C ASN A 385 -25.84 19.07 -1.89
N ILE A 386 -25.94 17.98 -2.67
CA ILE A 386 -25.14 17.80 -3.88
C ILE A 386 -25.94 18.35 -5.08
N PRO A 387 -25.41 19.34 -5.83
CA PRO A 387 -25.98 19.80 -7.09
C PRO A 387 -26.22 18.66 -8.07
N GLU A 388 -27.47 18.48 -8.47
CA GLU A 388 -27.89 17.39 -9.36
C GLU A 388 -27.26 17.51 -10.75
N GLU A 389 -27.08 18.74 -11.24
CA GLU A 389 -26.46 19.05 -12.53
C GLU A 389 -25.00 18.62 -12.62
N GLU A 390 -24.33 18.40 -11.49
CA GLU A 390 -22.95 17.90 -11.42
C GLU A 390 -22.89 16.37 -11.47
N LEU A 391 -23.96 15.71 -11.00
CA LEU A 391 -24.09 14.25 -10.95
C LEU A 391 -25.02 13.68 -12.03
N TRP A 392 -25.42 14.46 -13.04
CA TRP A 392 -26.39 14.02 -14.06
C TRP A 392 -26.02 12.68 -14.72
N TRP A 393 -24.74 12.49 -15.04
CA TRP A 393 -24.21 11.28 -15.68
C TRP A 393 -24.23 10.07 -14.73
N TYR A 394 -24.05 10.30 -13.42
CA TYR A 394 -24.14 9.27 -12.40
C TYR A 394 -25.60 8.88 -12.16
N LEU A 395 -26.50 9.86 -12.08
CA LEU A 395 -27.95 9.66 -11.98
C LEU A 395 -28.51 8.90 -13.19
N ASP A 396 -27.98 9.14 -14.40
CA ASP A 396 -28.42 8.44 -15.61
C ASP A 396 -28.12 6.93 -15.57
N THR A 397 -27.11 6.49 -14.81
CA THR A 397 -26.85 5.05 -14.58
C THR A 397 -28.01 4.33 -13.88
N ARG A 398 -28.91 5.07 -13.22
CA ARG A 398 -30.12 4.55 -12.56
C ARG A 398 -31.36 4.62 -13.45
N LYS A 399 -31.29 5.32 -14.59
CA LYS A 399 -32.41 5.47 -15.54
C LYS A 399 -32.38 4.44 -16.68
N PHE A 400 -31.19 4.09 -17.16
CA PHE A 400 -31.02 3.30 -18.38
C PHE A 400 -30.47 1.91 -18.07
N GLY A 401 -31.36 0.97 -17.75
CA GLY A 401 -30.98 -0.44 -17.56
C GLY A 401 -30.11 -0.68 -16.32
N THR A 402 -30.47 -0.05 -15.20
CA THR A 402 -29.76 -0.22 -13.93
C THR A 402 -29.90 -1.63 -13.36
N ALA A 403 -29.02 -1.99 -12.44
CA ALA A 403 -29.01 -3.28 -11.75
C ALA A 403 -28.54 -3.10 -10.29
N PRO A 404 -28.89 -4.02 -9.37
CA PRO A 404 -28.17 -4.11 -8.09
C PRO A 404 -26.67 -4.27 -8.36
N HIS A 405 -25.84 -3.50 -7.69
CA HIS A 405 -24.39 -3.56 -7.83
C HIS A 405 -23.73 -3.12 -6.53
N SER A 406 -22.52 -3.64 -6.30
CA SER A 406 -21.78 -3.42 -5.07
C SER A 406 -20.28 -3.34 -5.37
N GLY A 407 -19.55 -2.75 -4.44
CA GLY A 407 -18.10 -2.68 -4.51
C GLY A 407 -17.49 -2.12 -3.24
N PHE A 408 -16.17 -2.22 -3.17
CA PHE A 408 -15.41 -1.77 -2.01
C PHE A 408 -14.12 -1.07 -2.41
N GLY A 409 -13.53 -0.36 -1.45
CA GLY A 409 -12.19 0.20 -1.55
C GLY A 409 -11.25 -0.48 -0.56
N LEU A 410 -10.10 -0.93 -1.06
CA LEU A 410 -8.99 -1.45 -0.27
C LEU A 410 -7.81 -0.47 -0.38
N GLY A 411 -7.43 0.13 0.76
CA GLY A 411 -6.20 0.92 0.86
C GLY A 411 -4.97 0.03 0.74
N PHE A 412 -4.24 0.13 -0.37
CA PHE A 412 -3.13 -0.77 -0.66
C PHE A 412 -2.02 -0.66 0.40
N GLU A 413 -1.67 0.55 0.83
CA GLU A 413 -0.65 0.76 1.86
C GLU A 413 -1.07 0.16 3.22
N ARG A 414 -2.37 0.17 3.57
CA ARG A 414 -2.84 -0.53 4.79
C ARG A 414 -2.64 -2.03 4.69
N LEU A 415 -2.85 -2.64 3.51
CA LEU A 415 -2.58 -4.06 3.28
C LEU A 415 -1.08 -4.35 3.41
N VAL A 416 -0.22 -3.54 2.77
CA VAL A 416 1.24 -3.69 2.85
C VAL A 416 1.70 -3.55 4.31
N GLN A 417 1.20 -2.55 5.05
CA GLN A 417 1.46 -2.38 6.47
C GLN A 417 1.08 -3.62 7.29
N PHE A 418 -0.08 -4.20 7.00
CA PHE A 418 -0.55 -5.38 7.69
C PHE A 418 0.36 -6.59 7.47
N VAL A 419 0.69 -6.89 6.20
CA VAL A 419 1.48 -8.08 5.82
C VAL A 419 2.96 -7.98 6.18
N THR A 420 3.49 -6.76 6.26
CA THR A 420 4.89 -6.52 6.66
C THR A 420 5.06 -6.36 8.17
N GLY A 421 3.98 -6.06 8.90
CA GLY A 421 4.03 -5.79 10.33
C GLY A 421 4.67 -4.44 10.67
N MET A 422 4.69 -3.49 9.74
CA MET A 422 5.22 -2.14 9.96
C MET A 422 4.28 -1.31 10.84
N GLY A 423 4.84 -0.50 11.74
CA GLY A 423 4.07 0.33 12.68
C GLY A 423 3.55 1.64 12.11
N ASN A 424 4.11 2.11 10.98
CA ASN A 424 3.78 3.40 10.37
C ASN A 424 3.49 3.23 8.87
N ILE A 425 2.40 3.83 8.40
CA ILE A 425 1.98 3.76 6.99
C ILE A 425 2.98 4.46 6.05
N ARG A 426 3.81 5.36 6.59
CA ARG A 426 4.86 6.06 5.84
C ARG A 426 5.98 5.14 5.38
N ASP A 427 6.16 4.00 6.05
CA ASP A 427 7.27 3.08 5.78
C ASP A 427 6.91 2.01 4.74
N VAL A 428 5.69 2.08 4.17
CA VAL A 428 5.16 1.09 3.23
C VAL A 428 4.76 1.71 1.89
N ILE A 429 5.24 2.93 1.64
CA ILE A 429 5.18 3.62 0.36
C ILE A 429 6.55 4.28 0.13
N PRO A 430 7.09 4.30 -1.10
CA PRO A 430 8.45 4.79 -1.33
C PRO A 430 8.70 6.23 -0.87
N PHE A 431 7.75 7.13 -1.14
CA PHE A 431 7.87 8.57 -0.86
C PHE A 431 6.56 9.12 -0.27
N PRO A 432 6.35 9.01 1.06
CA PRO A 432 5.06 9.32 1.68
C PRO A 432 4.72 10.80 1.62
N ARG A 433 3.49 11.13 1.19
CA ARG A 433 2.93 12.48 1.26
C ARG A 433 2.10 12.63 2.54
N THR A 434 2.44 13.60 3.39
CA THR A 434 1.73 13.89 4.65
C THR A 434 1.68 15.40 4.91
N PRO A 435 0.89 15.92 5.89
CA PRO A 435 0.85 17.36 6.14
C PRO A 435 2.25 17.95 6.30
N LYS A 436 2.54 18.99 5.51
CA LYS A 436 3.84 19.69 5.43
C LYS A 436 5.02 18.85 4.92
N ASN A 437 4.78 17.69 4.31
CA ASN A 437 5.84 16.82 3.77
C ASN A 437 5.48 16.36 2.35
N ALA A 438 6.25 16.83 1.37
CA ALA A 438 6.12 16.46 -0.04
C ALA A 438 7.49 16.15 -0.70
N GLU A 439 8.50 15.87 0.13
CA GLU A 439 9.83 15.43 -0.30
C GLU A 439 9.82 13.94 -0.68
N PHE A 440 10.98 13.41 -1.04
CA PHE A 440 11.18 12.01 -1.41
C PHE A 440 11.37 11.16 -0.15
#